data_AF-A0A3B3R6R4-F1
#
_entry.id   AF-A0A3B3R6R4-F1
#
_cell.length_a   1.000
_cell.length_b   1.000
_cell.length_c   1.000
_cell.angle_alpha   90.00
_cell.angle_beta   90.00
_cell.angle_gamma   90.00
#
_symmetry.space_group_name_H-M   'P 1'
#
loop_
_entity.id
_entity.type
_entity.pdbx_description
1 polymer ?
#
loop_
_entity_poly.entity_id
_entity_poly.type
_entity_poly.pdbx_seq_one_letter_code
_entity_poly.pdbx_strand_id
1 'polypeptide(L)'
;MPYGSSIGEQKVTDHSPCVDQCCLYTSLHQQWRDTNFHSKNVRCGYKVNWRAWYCLYLGRVAMCMPESCVLANRSGTRAPLWLKGLHPLLTDGMVTQRVCSPWKSDCCLFKSRPVQAKARPGNDPLYRFVKPVNCYLAYCAGNGPN
;
A
#
# COMPACT_ATOMS: atom_id res chain seq x y z
N MET A 1 -58.61 23.81 -3.91
CA MET A 1 -57.79 24.52 -2.91
C MET A 1 -58.08 23.84 -1.56
N PRO A 2 -57.09 23.41 -0.75
CA PRO A 2 -55.71 23.89 -0.65
C PRO A 2 -54.63 22.82 -0.90
N TYR A 3 -53.39 23.30 -0.91
CA TYR A 3 -52.11 22.63 -1.15
C TYR A 3 -51.75 21.61 -0.04
N GLY A 4 -51.15 20.49 -0.46
CA GLY A 4 -50.43 19.57 0.43
C GLY A 4 -49.09 19.21 -0.21
N SER A 5 -48.02 19.91 0.20
CA SER A 5 -46.64 19.45 -0.01
C SER A 5 -46.30 18.45 1.07
N SER A 6 -45.93 17.23 0.70
CA SER A 6 -45.14 16.33 1.53
C SER A 6 -44.39 15.40 0.58
N ILE A 7 -43.13 15.76 0.33
CA ILE A 7 -42.12 14.91 -0.28
C ILE A 7 -42.09 13.58 0.48
N GLY A 8 -42.51 12.50 -0.19
CA GLY A 8 -42.35 11.16 0.35
C GLY A 8 -40.86 10.87 0.47
N GLU A 9 -40.38 10.65 1.70
CA GLU A 9 -39.06 10.11 1.95
C GLU A 9 -38.95 8.75 1.27
N GLN A 10 -38.27 8.73 0.13
CA GLN A 10 -37.89 7.51 -0.54
C GLN A 10 -36.89 6.80 0.36
N LYS A 11 -37.36 5.75 1.03
CA LYS A 11 -36.56 4.83 1.81
C LYS A 11 -35.63 4.07 0.86
N VAL A 12 -34.51 4.70 0.51
CA VAL A 12 -33.38 4.03 -0.12
C VAL A 12 -32.78 3.13 0.94
N THR A 13 -33.15 1.86 0.93
CA THR A 13 -32.34 0.81 1.55
C THR A 13 -31.03 0.72 0.77
N ASP A 14 -30.09 1.61 1.08
CA ASP A 14 -28.71 1.49 0.65
C ASP A 14 -28.08 0.36 1.46
N HIS A 15 -28.04 -0.84 0.88
CA HIS A 15 -27.08 -1.84 1.30
C HIS A 15 -25.69 -1.33 0.93
N SER A 16 -25.17 -0.43 1.77
CA SER A 16 -23.84 0.13 1.66
C SER A 16 -22.83 -1.01 1.74
N PRO A 17 -22.03 -1.29 0.69
CA PRO A 17 -21.09 -2.39 0.70
C PRO A 17 -19.83 -2.00 1.47
N CYS A 18 -19.95 -1.84 2.79
CA CYS A 18 -18.82 -1.83 3.71
C CYS A 18 -19.17 -2.39 5.10
N VAL A 19 -20.26 -3.17 5.22
CA VAL A 19 -20.66 -3.85 6.46
C VAL A 19 -20.02 -5.25 6.60
N ASP A 20 -18.98 -5.55 5.80
CA ASP A 20 -18.04 -6.61 6.13
C ASP A 20 -16.75 -5.98 6.65
N GLN A 21 -16.18 -6.56 7.71
CA GLN A 21 -14.83 -6.28 8.27
C GLN A 21 -13.69 -6.27 7.21
N CYS A 22 -13.98 -6.54 5.95
CA CYS A 22 -13.08 -6.52 4.79
C CYS A 22 -12.61 -5.13 4.34
N CYS A 23 -13.28 -4.04 4.74
CA CYS A 23 -12.98 -2.67 4.29
C CYS A 23 -12.15 -1.83 5.27
N LEU A 24 -11.73 -2.36 6.43
CA LEU A 24 -10.89 -1.63 7.38
C LEU A 24 -9.43 -1.57 6.89
N TYR A 25 -9.06 -0.47 6.25
CA TYR A 25 -7.68 -0.16 5.87
C TYR A 25 -7.33 1.30 6.21
N THR A 26 -6.04 1.57 6.27
CA THR A 26 -5.48 2.91 6.48
C THR A 26 -4.81 3.39 5.20
N SER A 27 -5.10 4.61 4.76
CA SER A 27 -4.42 5.21 3.63
C SER A 27 -3.04 5.75 4.03
N LEU A 28 -2.03 5.52 3.20
CA LEU A 28 -0.67 6.01 3.38
C LEU A 28 -0.33 7.03 2.30
N HIS A 29 -0.54 8.31 2.61
CA HIS A 29 -0.27 9.43 1.69
C HIS A 29 1.18 9.96 1.76
N GLN A 30 2.12 9.10 2.15
CA GLN A 30 3.50 9.52 2.40
C GLN A 30 4.28 9.63 1.07
N GLN A 31 4.30 10.82 0.47
CA GLN A 31 4.95 11.08 -0.83
C GLN A 31 6.41 10.65 -0.89
N TRP A 32 7.13 10.68 0.23
CA TRP A 32 8.52 10.24 0.28
C TRP A 32 8.69 8.74 -0.02
N ARG A 33 7.60 7.94 -0.08
CA ARG A 33 7.64 6.52 -0.46
C ARG A 33 7.71 6.29 -1.97
N ASP A 34 7.56 7.31 -2.79
CA ASP A 34 7.67 7.21 -4.25
C ASP A 34 9.01 6.57 -4.66
N THR A 35 8.99 5.63 -5.60
CA THR A 35 10.19 5.00 -6.17
C THR A 35 11.18 5.99 -6.78
N ASN A 36 10.72 7.16 -7.21
CA ASN A 36 11.53 8.24 -7.77
C ASN A 36 12.03 9.21 -6.69
N PHE A 37 11.42 9.22 -5.50
CA PHE A 37 11.78 10.16 -4.45
C PHE A 37 13.16 9.84 -3.86
N HIS A 38 14.01 10.86 -3.82
CA HIS A 38 15.35 10.81 -3.24
C HIS A 38 15.54 11.99 -2.27
N SER A 39 16.13 11.73 -1.10
CA SER A 39 16.42 12.77 -0.11
C SER A 39 17.64 12.43 0.73
N LYS A 40 18.39 13.46 1.13
CA LYS A 40 19.46 13.34 2.13
C LYS A 40 18.90 13.03 3.53
N ASN A 41 17.66 13.45 3.80
CA ASN A 41 16.98 13.24 5.08
C ASN A 41 16.26 11.88 5.07
N VAL A 42 16.99 10.84 5.43
CA VAL A 42 16.49 9.46 5.43
C VAL A 42 15.38 9.27 6.47
N ARG A 43 14.25 8.72 6.03
CA ARG A 43 13.09 8.37 6.85
C ARG A 43 13.29 7.02 7.51
N CYS A 44 12.93 6.95 8.79
CA CYS A 44 13.00 5.72 9.57
C CYS A 44 11.71 4.90 9.46
N GLY A 45 11.70 3.83 8.66
CA GLY A 45 10.53 2.95 8.53
C GLY A 45 10.28 2.06 9.76
N TYR A 46 11.31 1.83 10.60
CA TYR A 46 11.20 1.10 11.87
C TYR A 46 10.28 1.78 12.90
N LYS A 47 10.16 3.11 12.87
CA LYS A 47 9.33 3.86 13.83
C LYS A 47 7.83 3.78 13.52
N VAL A 48 7.45 3.25 12.35
CA VAL A 48 6.04 3.10 11.97
C VAL A 48 5.46 1.86 12.64
N ASN A 49 4.31 2.02 13.27
CA ASN A 49 3.59 0.93 13.94
C ASN A 49 2.61 0.27 12.96
N TRP A 50 3.05 -0.80 12.32
CA TRP A 50 2.26 -1.54 11.33
C TRP A 50 1.27 -2.48 12.01
N ARG A 51 -0.01 -2.08 12.07
CA ARG A 51 -1.08 -2.85 12.75
C ARG A 51 -2.36 -3.03 11.93
N ALA A 52 -2.44 -2.41 10.76
CA ALA A 52 -3.62 -2.43 9.91
C ALA A 52 -3.31 -2.99 8.52
N TRP A 53 -4.35 -3.04 7.68
CA TRP A 53 -4.18 -3.10 6.23
C TRP A 53 -3.92 -1.69 5.72
N TYR A 54 -3.07 -1.56 4.71
CA TYR A 54 -2.67 -0.27 4.17
C TYR A 54 -2.88 -0.21 2.67
N CYS A 55 -3.41 0.92 2.21
CA CYS A 55 -3.44 1.30 0.80
C CYS A 55 -2.43 2.44 0.59
N LEU A 56 -1.56 2.32 -0.40
CA LEU A 56 -0.54 3.33 -0.68
C LEU A 56 -1.12 4.40 -1.60
N TYR A 57 -0.73 5.64 -1.38
CA TYR A 57 -1.13 6.78 -2.21
C TYR A 57 0.04 7.72 -2.45
N LEU A 58 0.19 8.15 -3.70
CA LEU A 58 1.06 9.26 -4.08
C LEU A 58 0.18 10.43 -4.52
N GLY A 59 0.04 11.42 -3.62
CA GLY A 59 -0.97 12.46 -3.76
C GLY A 59 -2.38 11.87 -3.65
N ARG A 60 -3.19 12.06 -4.70
CA ARG A 60 -4.56 11.54 -4.80
C ARG A 60 -4.67 10.24 -5.60
N VAL A 61 -3.55 9.73 -6.10
CA VAL A 61 -3.52 8.50 -6.90
C VAL A 61 -3.14 7.34 -6.01
N ALA A 62 -3.96 6.28 -6.04
CA ALA A 62 -3.66 5.04 -5.36
C ALA A 62 -2.52 4.31 -6.10
N MET A 63 -1.67 3.64 -5.33
CA MET A 63 -0.42 3.07 -5.83
C MET A 63 -0.21 1.68 -5.26
N CYS A 64 0.63 0.92 -5.95
CA CYS A 64 1.07 -0.38 -5.51
C CYS A 64 2.49 -0.33 -4.94
N MET A 65 2.91 -1.43 -4.32
CA MET A 65 4.33 -1.66 -4.14
C MET A 65 4.95 -2.02 -5.51
N PRO A 66 6.20 -1.65 -5.78
CA PRO A 66 6.85 -2.08 -7.01
C PRO A 66 7.14 -3.59 -6.97
N GLU A 67 6.85 -4.28 -8.08
CA GLU A 67 7.17 -5.70 -8.32
C GLU A 67 8.60 -5.89 -8.87
N SER A 68 9.26 -4.78 -9.20
CA SER A 68 10.59 -4.72 -9.77
C SER A 68 11.56 -4.01 -8.83
N CYS A 69 12.85 -4.18 -9.12
CA CYS A 69 13.92 -3.62 -8.31
C CYS A 69 13.84 -2.09 -8.26
N VAL A 70 13.77 -1.57 -7.04
CA VAL A 70 13.98 -0.15 -6.77
C VAL A 70 15.45 0.06 -6.44
N LEU A 71 16.09 1.10 -6.98
CA LEU A 71 17.50 1.42 -6.68
C LEU A 71 17.69 1.86 -5.22
N ALA A 72 18.90 1.67 -4.68
CA ALA A 72 19.25 2.19 -3.37
C ALA A 72 19.07 3.72 -3.28
N ASN A 73 18.86 4.24 -2.07
CA ASN A 73 18.60 5.66 -1.77
C ASN A 73 17.28 6.24 -2.34
N ARG A 74 16.34 5.38 -2.75
CA ARG A 74 14.99 5.77 -3.18
C ARG A 74 13.96 5.61 -2.07
N SER A 75 12.75 6.12 -2.32
CA SER A 75 11.62 6.05 -1.39
C SER A 75 11.98 6.58 0.00
N GLY A 76 12.78 7.65 0.00
CA GLY A 76 13.15 8.40 1.21
C GLY A 76 13.99 7.60 2.18
N THR A 77 14.60 6.49 1.76
CA THR A 77 15.39 5.61 2.62
C THR A 77 16.65 5.11 1.91
N ARG A 78 17.59 4.48 2.62
CA ARG A 78 18.83 3.96 1.98
C ARG A 78 18.59 2.64 1.28
N ALA A 79 17.77 1.77 1.89
CA ALA A 79 17.48 0.43 1.41
C ALA A 79 15.94 0.31 1.22
N PRO A 80 15.42 0.71 0.04
CA PRO A 80 13.99 0.63 -0.24
C PRO A 80 13.50 -0.82 -0.25
N LEU A 81 12.25 -1.04 0.15
CA LEU A 81 11.61 -2.35 0.16
C LEU A 81 10.63 -2.47 -1.01
N TRP A 82 10.78 -3.52 -1.82
CA TRP A 82 9.97 -3.84 -2.99
C TRP A 82 9.52 -5.31 -2.97
N LEU A 83 8.46 -5.66 -3.71
CA LEU A 83 7.89 -7.01 -3.72
C LEU A 83 8.62 -7.90 -4.71
N LYS A 84 9.08 -9.07 -4.25
CA LYS A 84 9.62 -10.10 -5.13
C LYS A 84 8.51 -11.07 -5.54
N GLY A 85 7.72 -10.63 -6.51
CA GLY A 85 6.61 -11.38 -7.10
C GLY A 85 5.51 -10.44 -7.59
N LEU A 86 4.57 -11.00 -8.34
CA LEU A 86 3.41 -10.28 -8.84
C LEU A 86 2.37 -10.05 -7.74
N HIS A 87 1.63 -8.95 -7.82
CA HIS A 87 0.47 -8.70 -6.96
C HIS A 87 -0.58 -9.80 -7.11
N PRO A 88 -1.31 -10.13 -6.03
CA PRO A 88 -2.40 -11.10 -6.09
C PRO A 88 -3.52 -10.62 -7.02
N LEU A 89 -4.19 -11.58 -7.63
CA LEU A 89 -5.50 -11.41 -8.25
C LEU A 89 -6.60 -11.52 -7.19
N LEU A 90 -7.83 -11.14 -7.54
CA LEU A 90 -8.99 -11.29 -6.65
C LEU A 90 -9.22 -12.75 -6.23
N THR A 91 -8.94 -13.70 -7.13
CA THR A 91 -9.08 -15.14 -6.90
C THR A 91 -8.04 -15.71 -5.94
N ASP A 92 -6.90 -15.04 -5.77
CA ASP A 92 -5.82 -15.52 -4.92
C ASP A 92 -6.07 -15.24 -3.44
N GLY A 93 -7.04 -14.36 -3.15
CA GLY A 93 -7.37 -13.95 -1.79
C GLY A 93 -6.20 -13.25 -1.10
N MET A 94 -5.83 -13.74 0.08
CA MET A 94 -4.71 -13.21 0.86
C MET A 94 -3.46 -14.04 0.62
N VAL A 95 -2.43 -13.42 0.04
CA VAL A 95 -1.16 -14.08 -0.27
C VAL A 95 -0.03 -13.52 0.58
N THR A 96 0.98 -14.34 0.85
CA THR A 96 2.21 -13.92 1.51
C THR A 96 3.27 -13.65 0.45
N GLN A 97 3.70 -12.40 0.31
CA GLN A 97 4.70 -11.99 -0.66
C GLN A 97 6.06 -11.75 -0.01
N ARG A 98 7.11 -12.16 -0.73
CA ARG A 98 8.49 -11.90 -0.33
C ARG A 98 8.83 -10.44 -0.61
N VAL A 99 9.63 -9.86 0.27
CA VAL A 99 10.07 -8.46 0.15
C VAL A 99 11.60 -8.41 0.10
N CYS A 100 12.11 -7.70 -0.89
CA CYS A 100 13.54 -7.52 -1.14
C CYS A 100 13.95 -6.08 -0.91
N SER A 101 15.25 -5.90 -0.68
CA SER A 101 15.89 -4.59 -0.64
C SER A 101 17.21 -4.60 -1.40
N PRO A 102 17.48 -3.56 -2.21
CA PRO A 102 18.72 -3.45 -2.97
C PRO A 102 19.88 -3.06 -2.06
N TRP A 103 21.09 -3.45 -2.45
CA TRP A 103 22.31 -2.85 -1.94
C TRP A 103 23.46 -3.06 -2.92
N LYS A 104 24.24 -2.00 -3.18
CA LYS A 104 25.25 -1.98 -4.24
C LYS A 104 24.63 -2.41 -5.59
N SER A 105 25.17 -3.44 -6.23
CA SER A 105 24.74 -3.97 -7.53
C SER A 105 23.70 -5.10 -7.42
N ASP A 106 23.37 -5.58 -6.22
CA ASP A 106 22.38 -6.63 -6.03
C ASP A 106 21.02 -6.04 -5.61
N CYS A 107 20.02 -6.27 -6.45
CA CYS A 107 18.65 -5.81 -6.28
C CYS A 107 17.90 -6.47 -5.12
N CYS A 108 18.33 -7.64 -4.66
CA CYS A 108 17.74 -8.34 -3.51
C CYS A 108 18.84 -8.87 -2.58
N LEU A 109 19.79 -8.01 -2.20
CA LEU A 109 20.81 -8.39 -1.23
C LEU A 109 20.20 -8.70 0.14
N PHE A 110 19.25 -7.86 0.59
CA PHE A 110 18.58 -8.04 1.87
C PHE A 110 17.16 -8.55 1.67
N LYS A 111 16.82 -9.58 2.44
CA LYS A 111 15.46 -10.12 2.51
C LYS A 111 14.78 -9.57 3.77
N SER A 112 13.67 -8.88 3.57
CA SER A 112 12.83 -8.44 4.70
C SER A 112 11.85 -9.56 5.08
N ARG A 113 11.19 -9.38 6.23
CA ARG A 113 10.06 -10.24 6.61
C ARG A 113 8.99 -10.14 5.53
N PRO A 114 8.39 -11.26 5.13
CA PRO A 114 7.35 -11.24 4.11
C PRO A 114 6.12 -10.47 4.62
N VAL A 115 5.34 -9.96 3.67
CA VAL A 115 4.13 -9.18 3.94
C VAL A 115 2.92 -9.90 3.38
N GLN A 116 1.74 -9.59 3.91
CA GLN A 116 0.51 -10.08 3.30
C GLN A 116 0.00 -9.05 2.30
N ALA A 117 -0.51 -9.52 1.17
CA ALA A 117 -1.17 -8.69 0.17
C ALA A 117 -2.50 -9.33 -0.20
N LYS A 118 -3.49 -8.50 -0.54
CA LYS A 118 -4.76 -8.95 -1.13
C LYS A 118 -5.25 -7.93 -2.15
N ALA A 119 -5.81 -8.42 -3.24
CA ALA A 119 -6.48 -7.56 -4.22
C ALA A 119 -7.80 -7.02 -3.67
N ARG A 120 -8.29 -5.95 -4.29
CA ARG A 120 -9.61 -5.38 -4.03
C ARG A 120 -10.37 -5.16 -5.33
N PRO A 121 -11.69 -5.38 -5.37
CA PRO A 121 -12.47 -5.10 -6.56
C PRO A 121 -12.37 -3.62 -6.94
N GLY A 122 -11.95 -3.36 -8.18
CA GLY A 122 -11.86 -2.01 -8.75
C GLY A 122 -10.90 -1.04 -8.06
N ASN A 123 -9.95 -1.53 -7.25
CA ASN A 123 -9.03 -0.69 -6.47
C ASN A 123 -7.64 -1.31 -6.35
N ASP A 124 -6.66 -0.50 -5.97
CA ASP A 124 -5.31 -0.98 -5.64
C ASP A 124 -5.30 -2.00 -4.48
N PRO A 125 -4.36 -2.96 -4.52
CA PRO A 125 -4.15 -3.95 -3.48
C PRO A 125 -3.87 -3.34 -2.11
N LEU A 126 -4.29 -4.08 -1.08
CA LEU A 126 -3.98 -3.77 0.31
C LEU A 126 -2.80 -4.60 0.80
N TYR A 127 -2.00 -4.00 1.67
CA TYR A 127 -0.84 -4.64 2.25
C TYR A 127 -0.91 -4.65 3.77
N ARG A 128 -0.51 -5.78 4.37
CA ARG A 128 -0.21 -5.88 5.79
C ARG A 128 1.29 -5.91 5.96
N PHE A 129 1.85 -4.73 6.15
CA PHE A 129 3.27 -4.55 6.34
C PHE A 129 3.74 -5.08 7.69
N VAL A 130 4.98 -5.55 7.73
CA VAL A 130 5.66 -5.94 8.95
C VAL A 130 6.71 -4.87 9.28
N LYS A 131 6.91 -4.61 10.58
CA LYS A 131 7.96 -3.71 11.04
C LYS A 131 9.32 -4.11 10.43
N PRO A 132 9.98 -3.22 9.65
CA PRO A 132 11.32 -3.47 9.15
C PRO A 132 12.29 -3.70 10.30
N VAL A 133 13.42 -4.36 10.05
CA VAL A 133 14.41 -4.68 11.10
C VAL A 133 15.30 -3.50 11.48
N ASN A 134 15.37 -2.45 10.64
CA ASN A 134 16.22 -1.28 10.87
C ASN A 134 15.54 0.01 10.38
N CYS A 135 16.08 1.17 10.77
CA CYS A 135 15.54 2.47 10.35
C CYS A 135 15.72 2.75 8.85
N TYR A 136 16.77 2.24 8.22
CA TYR A 136 17.12 2.55 6.83
C TYR A 136 16.34 1.72 5.79
N LEU A 137 15.24 1.10 6.20
CA LEU A 137 14.32 0.32 5.37
C LEU A 137 12.94 0.97 5.36
N ALA A 138 12.30 1.02 4.20
CA ALA A 138 10.92 1.48 4.06
C ALA A 138 10.25 0.91 2.81
N TYR A 139 8.96 0.55 2.93
CA TYR A 139 8.12 0.11 1.80
C TYR A 139 7.89 1.24 0.81
N CYS A 140 8.21 0.95 -0.45
CA CYS A 140 8.02 1.84 -1.60
C CYS A 140 6.57 1.87 -2.04
N ALA A 141 6.22 2.95 -2.72
CA ALA A 141 5.00 3.10 -3.50
C ALA A 141 5.38 3.58 -4.90
N GLY A 142 4.72 3.06 -5.92
CA GLY A 142 4.93 3.48 -7.30
C GLY A 142 4.11 2.60 -8.24
N ASN A 143 4.22 2.86 -9.54
CA ASN A 143 3.60 1.98 -10.52
C ASN A 143 4.24 0.59 -10.41
N GLY A 144 3.41 -0.44 -10.16
CA GLY A 144 3.77 -1.82 -10.47
C GLY A 144 3.13 -2.22 -11.79
N PRO A 145 3.62 -3.30 -12.43
CA PRO A 145 4.89 -3.40 -13.15
C PRO A 145 4.98 -2.48 -14.40
N ASN A 146 6.17 -2.41 -15.01
CA ASN A 146 6.37 -2.00 -16.40
C ASN A 146 5.99 -3.17 -17.33
#